data_AF-Q2SG86-F1
#
_entry.id   AF-Q2SG86-F1
#
_cell.length_a   1.000
_cell.length_b   1.000
_cell.length_c   1.000
_cell.angle_alpha   90.00
_cell.angle_beta   90.00
_cell.angle_gamma   90.00
#
_symmetry.space_group_name_H-M   'P 1'
#
loop_
_entity.id
_entity.type
_entity.pdbx_description
1 polymer ?
#
loop_
_entity_poly.entity_id
_entity_poly.type
_entity_poly.pdbx_seq_one_letter_code
_entity_poly.pdbx_strand_id
1 'polypeptide(L)'
;MRKKYDIQALDYEYAKRWIDNKFHDASFPSETDAAPERRRRAGRELARAASHGSLNAWCEKWMSSREWSAMKNAIRAARLRREKQRGTAIPTRGVDLNVMAHQIVSALAKAEGVTISELIERKLKKDYAKLKKSRKA
;
A
#
# COMPACT_ATOMS: atom_id res chain seq x y z
N MET A 1 -13.05 10.77 10.25
CA MET A 1 -11.58 10.85 10.10
C MET A 1 -11.06 9.60 9.39
N ARG A 2 -10.31 9.75 8.28
CA ARG A 2 -9.70 8.62 7.56
C ARG A 2 -8.56 8.08 8.42
N LYS A 3 -8.62 6.81 8.87
CA LYS A 3 -7.55 6.21 9.69
C LYS A 3 -6.20 6.44 9.00
N LYS A 4 -5.28 7.14 9.66
CA LYS A 4 -3.88 7.24 9.22
C LYS A 4 -3.35 5.81 9.10
N TYR A 5 -2.58 5.54 8.05
CA TYR A 5 -2.10 4.19 7.78
C TYR A 5 -1.15 3.75 8.89
N ASP A 6 -1.40 2.56 9.41
CA ASP A 6 -0.62 1.97 10.49
C ASP A 6 0.45 1.05 9.88
N ILE A 7 1.72 1.45 9.99
CA ILE A 7 2.85 0.57 9.64
C ILE A 7 2.79 -0.63 10.58
N GLN A 8 2.63 -1.84 10.02
CA GLN A 8 2.59 -3.04 10.84
C GLN A 8 4.00 -3.44 11.27
N ALA A 9 4.14 -4.19 12.36
CA ALA A 9 5.43 -4.68 12.85
C ALA A 9 6.25 -5.40 11.75
N LEU A 10 5.59 -6.15 10.87
CA LEU A 10 6.21 -6.86 9.75
C LEU A 10 6.75 -5.94 8.64
N ASP A 11 6.27 -4.70 8.56
CA ASP A 11 6.69 -3.72 7.56
C ASP A 11 7.81 -2.81 8.08
N TYR A 12 8.08 -2.81 9.40
CA TYR A 12 8.99 -1.87 10.06
C TYR A 12 10.35 -1.80 9.37
N GLU A 13 11.02 -2.93 9.16
CA GLU A 13 12.35 -2.97 8.54
C GLU A 13 12.36 -2.41 7.13
N TYR A 14 11.32 -2.71 6.35
CA TYR A 14 11.20 -2.20 4.98
C TYR A 14 10.91 -0.69 4.98
N ALA A 15 10.01 -0.24 5.86
CA ALA A 15 9.65 1.17 5.99
C ALA A 15 10.86 1.99 6.46
N LYS A 16 11.59 1.53 7.48
CA LYS A 16 12.80 2.17 7.99
C LYS A 16 13.85 2.30 6.89
N ARG A 17 14.16 1.20 6.19
CA ARG A 17 15.10 1.22 5.06
C ARG A 17 14.65 2.15 3.93
N TRP A 18 13.36 2.19 3.64
CA TRP A 18 12.83 3.10 2.61
C TRP A 18 13.05 4.56 3.01
N ILE A 19 12.81 4.90 4.28
CA ILE A 19 13.04 6.25 4.81
C ILE A 19 14.54 6.57 4.80
N ASP A 20 15.39 5.67 5.29
CA ASP A 20 16.85 5.85 5.28
C ASP A 20 17.38 6.09 3.85
N ASN A 21 16.88 5.32 2.88
CA ASN A 21 17.23 5.54 1.48
C ASN A 21 16.74 6.90 0.96
N LYS A 22 15.56 7.35 1.41
CA LYS A 22 15.03 8.67 1.07
C LYS A 22 15.79 9.81 1.71
N PHE A 23 16.47 9.57 2.83
CA PHE A 23 17.40 10.56 3.40
C PHE A 23 18.59 10.87 2.48
N HIS A 24 18.87 10.11 1.41
CA HIS A 24 19.84 10.54 0.40
C HIS A 24 19.33 11.68 -0.49
N ASP A 25 18.01 11.87 -0.58
CA ASP A 25 17.40 13.01 -1.26
C ASP A 25 17.50 14.25 -0.36
N ALA A 26 18.20 15.28 -0.83
CA ALA A 26 18.40 16.51 -0.06
C ALA A 26 17.09 17.26 0.22
N SER A 27 16.04 17.00 -0.57
CA SER A 27 14.71 17.58 -0.40
C SER A 27 13.82 16.83 0.59
N PHE A 28 14.30 15.71 1.14
CA PHE A 28 13.54 14.85 2.06
C PHE A 28 14.03 15.00 3.52
N PRO A 29 13.11 15.04 4.51
CA PRO A 29 11.66 15.18 4.37
C PRO A 29 11.24 16.63 4.07
N SER A 30 10.31 16.82 3.13
CA SER A 30 10.00 18.13 2.54
C SER A 30 9.19 19.06 3.46
N GLU A 31 9.75 20.25 3.70
CA GLU A 31 9.09 21.50 4.12
C GLU A 31 10.12 22.64 4.06
N THR A 32 9.69 23.81 3.57
CA THR A 32 10.56 24.84 2.97
C THR A 32 11.31 25.74 3.96
N ASP A 33 11.04 25.68 5.27
CA ASP A 33 11.61 26.66 6.20
C ASP A 33 12.49 25.95 7.26
N ALA A 34 13.81 26.15 7.16
CA ALA A 34 14.90 25.55 7.96
C ALA A 34 15.37 24.11 7.58
N ALA A 35 15.46 23.81 6.28
CA ALA A 35 15.75 22.47 5.73
C ALA A 35 16.94 21.69 6.37
N PRO A 36 18.11 22.27 6.67
CA PRO A 36 19.23 21.49 7.23
C PRO A 36 19.01 21.05 8.69
N GLU A 37 18.57 21.95 9.57
CA GLU A 37 18.35 21.63 10.99
C GLU A 37 17.11 20.75 11.18
N ARG A 38 16.05 21.01 10.41
CA ARG A 38 14.86 20.15 10.37
C ARG A 38 15.24 18.72 9.99
N ARG A 39 16.03 18.55 8.92
CA ARG A 39 16.53 17.25 8.45
C ARG A 39 17.45 16.57 9.48
N ARG A 40 18.36 17.32 10.12
CA ARG A 40 19.21 16.79 11.21
C ARG A 40 18.38 16.28 12.37
N ARG A 41 17.37 17.04 12.81
CA ARG A 41 16.47 16.64 13.90
C ARG A 41 15.63 15.43 13.52
N ALA A 42 15.07 15.42 12.31
CA ALA A 42 14.34 14.29 11.76
C ALA A 42 15.22 13.03 11.75
N GLY A 43 16.47 13.11 11.29
CA GLY A 43 17.42 11.99 11.29
C GLY A 43 17.73 11.47 12.69
N ARG A 44 17.97 12.36 13.67
CA ARG A 44 18.19 11.96 15.07
C ARG A 44 16.98 11.24 15.67
N GLU A 45 15.77 11.73 15.39
CA GLU A 45 14.55 11.08 15.86
C GLU A 45 14.28 9.75 15.15
N LEU A 46 14.61 9.64 13.86
CA LEU A 46 14.50 8.39 13.10
C LEU A 46 15.43 7.31 13.64
N ALA A 47 16.66 7.68 14.02
CA ALA A 47 17.61 6.77 14.64
C ALA A 47 17.07 6.18 15.96
N ARG A 48 16.25 6.95 16.69
CA ARG A 48 15.60 6.53 17.94
C ARG A 48 14.29 5.77 17.72
N ALA A 49 13.72 5.81 16.53
CA ALA A 49 12.53 5.05 16.19
C ALA A 49 12.88 3.56 16.05
N ALA A 50 12.70 2.81 17.15
CA ALA A 50 13.06 1.40 17.29
C ALA A 50 11.88 0.43 17.10
N SER A 51 10.67 0.95 16.95
CA SER A 51 9.44 0.16 16.77
C SER A 51 8.53 0.75 15.71
N HIS A 52 7.63 -0.06 15.16
CA HIS A 52 6.61 0.39 14.20
C HIS A 52 5.76 1.55 14.73
N GLY A 53 5.39 1.54 16.02
CA GLY A 53 4.67 2.66 16.65
C GLY A 53 5.49 3.96 16.67
N SER A 54 6.77 3.88 17.08
CA SER A 54 7.67 5.05 17.06
C SER A 54 7.95 5.55 15.63
N LEU A 55 7.99 4.64 14.65
CA LEU A 55 8.19 4.97 13.24
C LEU A 55 6.95 5.65 12.65
N ASN A 56 5.74 5.17 12.98
CA ASN A 56 4.49 5.86 12.62
C ASN A 56 4.48 7.29 13.16
N ALA A 57 4.80 7.48 14.45
CA ALA A 57 4.85 8.81 15.06
C ALA A 57 5.88 9.71 14.38
N TRP A 58 7.04 9.16 14.01
CA TRP A 58 8.05 9.88 13.23
C TRP A 58 7.50 10.33 11.89
N CYS A 59 6.87 9.43 11.13
CA CYS A 59 6.25 9.76 9.85
C CYS A 59 5.21 10.87 10.02
N GLU A 60 4.44 10.90 11.13
CA GLU A 60 3.35 11.90 11.34
C GLU A 60 3.86 13.28 11.58
N LYS A 61 5.03 13.35 12.19
CA LYS A 61 5.68 14.60 12.51
C LYS A 61 6.46 15.17 11.34
N TRP A 62 7.11 14.31 10.56
CA TRP A 62 8.15 14.76 9.63
C TRP A 62 7.74 14.72 8.16
N MET A 63 6.85 13.80 7.76
CA MET A 63 6.50 13.59 6.35
C MET A 63 5.24 14.32 5.92
N SER A 64 5.28 14.88 4.71
CA SER A 64 4.09 15.38 4.04
C SER A 64 3.12 14.22 3.69
N SER A 65 1.86 14.57 3.45
CA SER A 65 0.85 13.60 2.98
C SER A 65 1.23 12.90 1.67
N ARG A 66 1.99 13.59 0.81
CA ARG A 66 2.50 13.05 -0.46
C ARG A 66 3.57 11.99 -0.22
N GLU A 67 4.58 12.32 0.58
CA GLU A 67 5.66 11.38 0.92
C GLU A 67 5.12 10.16 1.66
N TRP A 68 4.19 10.38 2.58
CA TRP A 68 3.54 9.29 3.29
C TRP A 68 2.83 8.36 2.30
N SER A 69 2.11 8.92 1.34
CA SER A 69 1.41 8.14 0.31
C SER A 69 2.37 7.36 -0.58
N ALA A 70 3.52 7.93 -0.95
CA ALA A 70 4.56 7.24 -1.66
C ALA A 70 5.12 6.04 -0.86
N MET A 71 5.43 6.24 0.41
CA MET A 71 5.93 5.18 1.30
C MET A 71 4.92 4.04 1.46
N LYS A 72 3.63 4.35 1.69
CA LYS A 72 2.56 3.34 1.77
C LYS A 72 2.50 2.46 0.54
N ASN A 73 2.61 3.07 -0.65
CA ASN A 73 2.57 2.32 -1.90
C ASN A 73 3.80 1.43 -2.05
N ALA A 74 4.98 1.91 -1.64
CA ALA A 74 6.20 1.11 -1.62
C ALA A 74 6.09 -0.09 -0.67
N ILE A 75 5.60 0.11 0.55
CA ILE A 75 5.38 -0.97 1.54
C ILE A 75 4.40 -2.01 0.99
N ARG A 76 3.26 -1.58 0.43
CA ARG A 76 2.26 -2.49 -0.18
C ARG A 76 2.87 -3.31 -1.32
N ALA A 77 3.65 -2.67 -2.19
CA ALA A 77 4.33 -3.37 -3.28
C ALA A 77 5.37 -4.38 -2.75
N ALA A 78 6.10 -4.03 -1.70
CA ALA A 78 7.06 -4.93 -1.07
C ALA A 78 6.39 -6.13 -0.40
N ARG A 79 5.27 -5.91 0.29
CA ARG A 79 4.45 -6.97 0.87
C ARG A 79 3.96 -7.94 -0.21
N LEU A 80 3.40 -7.41 -1.29
CA LEU A 80 2.95 -8.22 -2.42
C LEU A 80 4.10 -9.03 -3.03
N ARG A 81 5.30 -8.44 -3.18
CA ARG A 81 6.49 -9.17 -3.67
C ARG A 81 6.88 -10.31 -2.71
N ARG A 82 6.86 -10.07 -1.40
CA ARG A 82 7.16 -11.08 -0.37
C ARG A 82 6.16 -12.23 -0.42
N GLU A 83 4.86 -11.93 -0.53
CA GLU A 83 3.81 -12.93 -0.64
C GLU A 83 3.94 -13.76 -1.94
N LYS A 84 4.31 -13.11 -3.05
CA LYS A 84 4.61 -13.80 -4.32
C LYS A 84 5.80 -14.75 -4.20
N GLN A 85 6.90 -14.31 -3.57
CA GLN A 85 8.08 -15.15 -3.35
C GLN A 85 7.79 -16.36 -2.44
N ARG A 86 6.89 -16.20 -1.47
CA ARG A 86 6.45 -17.30 -0.58
C ARG A 86 5.44 -18.24 -1.23
N GLY A 87 5.01 -17.98 -2.46
CA GLY A 87 3.94 -18.73 -3.13
C GLY A 87 2.57 -18.56 -2.48
N THR A 88 2.41 -17.64 -1.52
CA THR A 88 1.16 -17.41 -0.79
C THR A 88 0.29 -16.33 -1.43
N ALA A 89 0.82 -15.59 -2.40
CA ALA A 89 0.03 -14.61 -3.15
C ALA A 89 -0.88 -15.32 -4.14
N ILE A 90 -2.17 -14.98 -4.12
CA ILE A 90 -3.09 -15.31 -5.20
C ILE A 90 -2.56 -14.61 -6.47
N PRO A 91 -2.31 -15.34 -7.57
CA PRO A 91 -1.85 -14.73 -8.81
C PRO A 91 -2.85 -13.68 -9.29
N THR A 92 -2.40 -12.43 -9.46
CA THR A 92 -3.23 -11.35 -9.99
C THR A 92 -2.87 -11.03 -11.43
N ARG A 93 -3.87 -10.56 -12.20
CA ARG A 93 -3.71 -10.05 -13.57
C ARG A 93 -4.29 -8.64 -13.65
N GLY A 94 -3.62 -7.76 -14.38
CA GLY A 94 -4.16 -6.44 -14.72
C GLY A 94 -5.20 -6.58 -15.82
N VAL A 95 -6.32 -5.87 -15.68
CA VAL A 95 -7.37 -5.75 -16.70
C VAL A 95 -7.77 -4.29 -16.77
N ASP A 96 -7.97 -3.78 -17.98
CA ASP A 96 -8.50 -2.45 -18.18
C ASP A 96 -10.02 -2.52 -18.24
N LEU A 97 -10.67 -1.67 -17.45
CA LEU A 97 -12.11 -1.49 -17.44
C LEU A 97 -12.42 -0.08 -17.95
N ASN A 98 -13.50 0.06 -18.72
CA ASN A 98 -14.01 1.40 -19.00
C ASN A 98 -14.45 2.09 -17.68
N VAL A 99 -14.53 3.42 -17.71
CA VAL A 99 -14.77 4.23 -16.50
C VAL A 99 -16.06 3.81 -15.79
N MET A 100 -17.14 3.62 -16.53
CA MET A 100 -18.44 3.25 -15.97
C MET A 100 -18.42 1.85 -15.33
N ALA A 101 -17.82 0.87 -16.01
CA ALA A 101 -17.68 -0.48 -15.49
C ALA A 101 -16.89 -0.48 -14.19
N HIS A 102 -15.77 0.26 -14.14
CA HIS A 102 -14.97 0.40 -12.92
C HIS A 102 -15.77 1.05 -11.77
N GLN A 103 -16.55 2.11 -12.04
CA GLN A 103 -17.39 2.76 -11.04
C GLN A 103 -18.44 1.79 -10.46
N ILE A 104 -19.13 1.04 -11.32
CA ILE A 104 -20.17 0.08 -10.92
C ILE A 104 -19.57 -1.00 -10.01
N VAL A 105 -18.52 -1.70 -10.47
CA VAL A 105 -17.94 -2.80 -9.68
C VAL A 105 -17.31 -2.32 -8.39
N SER A 106 -16.70 -1.12 -8.39
CA SER A 106 -16.12 -0.53 -7.18
C SER A 106 -17.19 -0.17 -6.15
N ALA A 107 -18.31 0.42 -6.58
CA ALA A 107 -19.39 0.79 -5.69
C ALA A 107 -20.05 -0.45 -5.05
N LEU A 108 -20.31 -1.48 -5.85
CA LEU A 108 -20.90 -2.73 -5.37
C LEU A 108 -19.97 -3.47 -4.41
N ALA A 109 -18.68 -3.61 -4.75
CA ALA A 109 -17.71 -4.27 -3.88
C ALA A 109 -17.61 -3.56 -2.52
N LYS A 110 -17.61 -2.22 -2.54
CA LYS A 110 -17.60 -1.40 -1.32
C LYS A 110 -18.88 -1.57 -0.48
N ALA A 111 -20.05 -1.62 -1.12
CA ALA A 111 -21.33 -1.81 -0.45
C ALA A 111 -21.43 -3.20 0.21
N GLU A 112 -20.89 -4.23 -0.43
CA GLU A 112 -20.87 -5.61 0.08
C GLU A 112 -19.68 -5.89 1.03
N GLY A 113 -18.77 -4.93 1.24
CA GLY A 113 -17.60 -5.09 2.10
C GLY A 113 -16.57 -6.11 1.59
N VAL A 114 -16.51 -6.32 0.28
CA VAL A 114 -15.62 -7.31 -0.38
C VAL A 114 -14.69 -6.64 -1.39
N THR A 115 -13.71 -7.41 -1.90
CA THR A 115 -12.87 -6.98 -3.01
C THR A 115 -13.59 -7.11 -4.36
N ILE A 116 -13.12 -6.38 -5.38
CA ILE A 116 -13.65 -6.49 -6.75
C ILE A 116 -13.50 -7.93 -7.27
N SER A 117 -12.37 -8.61 -7.00
CA SER A 117 -12.16 -10.00 -7.39
C SER A 117 -13.20 -10.94 -6.75
N GLU A 118 -13.43 -10.82 -5.45
CA GLU A 118 -14.45 -11.62 -4.75
C GLU A 118 -15.87 -11.33 -5.27
N LEU A 119 -16.19 -10.06 -5.55
CA LEU A 119 -17.47 -9.69 -6.15
C LEU A 119 -17.65 -10.38 -7.51
N ILE A 120 -16.64 -10.28 -8.39
CA ILE A 120 -16.66 -10.91 -9.72
C ILE A 120 -16.85 -12.43 -9.59
N GLU A 121 -16.09 -13.08 -8.72
CA GLU A 121 -16.23 -14.52 -8.48
C GLU A 121 -17.63 -14.86 -7.96
N ARG A 122 -18.16 -14.14 -6.97
CA ARG A 122 -19.50 -14.39 -6.42
C ARG A 122 -20.59 -14.29 -7.50
N LYS A 123 -20.53 -13.26 -8.35
CA LYS A 123 -21.55 -13.01 -9.37
C LYS A 123 -21.40 -13.95 -10.58
N LEU A 124 -20.18 -14.27 -11.01
CA LEU A 124 -19.93 -14.94 -12.29
C LEU A 124 -19.47 -16.40 -12.19
N LYS A 125 -19.16 -16.93 -10.99
CA LYS A 125 -18.62 -18.29 -10.82
C LYS A 125 -19.51 -19.38 -11.41
N LYS A 126 -20.84 -19.26 -11.25
CA LYS A 126 -21.79 -20.25 -11.80
C LYS A 126 -21.77 -20.26 -13.33
N ASP A 127 -21.78 -19.08 -13.94
CA ASP A 127 -21.78 -18.95 -15.39
C ASP A 127 -20.44 -19.37 -16.01
N TYR A 128 -19.33 -19.00 -15.37
CA TYR A 128 -18.01 -19.48 -15.74
C TYR A 128 -17.90 -21.02 -15.65
N ALA A 129 -18.47 -21.64 -14.61
CA ALA A 129 -18.48 -23.09 -14.47
C ALA A 129 -19.29 -23.79 -15.56
N LYS A 130 -20.43 -23.23 -15.98
CA LYS A 130 -21.21 -23.73 -17.12
C LYS A 130 -20.43 -23.65 -18.42
N LEU A 131 -19.82 -22.49 -18.71
CA LEU A 131 -19.00 -22.27 -19.89
C LEU A 131 -17.80 -23.24 -19.96
N LYS A 132 -17.18 -23.55 -18.81
CA LYS A 132 -16.06 -24.49 -18.77
C LYS A 132 -16.48 -25.93 -19.09
N LYS A 133 -17.70 -26.33 -18.74
CA LYS A 133 -18.24 -27.66 -19.05
C LYS A 133 -18.58 -27.80 -20.54
N SER A 134 -19.18 -26.78 -21.16
CA SER A 134 -19.55 -26.83 -22.58
C SER A 134 -18.34 -26.86 -23.53
N ARG A 135 -17.18 -26.34 -23.12
CA ARG A 135 -15.94 -26.37 -23.92
C ARG A 135 -15.17 -27.70 -23.84
N LYS A 136 -15.64 -28.65 -23.02
CA LYS A 136 -15.02 -29.98 -22.85
C LYS A 136 -15.86 -31.12 -23.46
N ALA A 137 -17.06 -30.82 -23.93
CA ALA A 137 -17.91 -31.71 -24.70
C ALA A 137 -17.67 -31.46 -26.19
#